data_AF-A0A2S0XEA9-F1
#
_entry.id   AF-A0A2S0XEA9-F1
#
_cell.length_a   1.000
_cell.length_b   1.000
_cell.length_c   1.000
_cell.angle_alpha   90.00
_cell.angle_beta   90.00
_cell.angle_gamma   90.00
#
_symmetry.space_group_name_H-M   'P 1'
#
loop_
_entity.id
_entity.type
_entity.pdbx_description
1 polymer ?
#
loop_
_entity_poly.entity_id
_entity_poly.type
_entity_poly.pdbx_seq_one_letter_code
_entity_poly.pdbx_strand_id
1 'polypeptide(L)'
;MANRLRYRYDPESVLTQVLIIWPQNRAEHFVYCPPVGDELPWIQEFADYDEAIGVASHLIAKTGQRHVQLTRDSVTWWLTGLKRVD
;
A
#
# COMPACT_ATOMS: atom_id res chain seq x y z
N MET A 1 -13.30 3.54 -11.72
CA MET A 1 -12.31 2.44 -11.62
C MET A 1 -11.02 3.03 -11.10
N ALA A 2 -10.68 2.79 -9.83
CA ALA A 2 -9.40 3.25 -9.28
C ALA A 2 -8.26 2.43 -9.89
N ASN A 3 -7.24 3.10 -10.43
CA ASN A 3 -6.18 2.47 -11.19
C ASN A 3 -5.09 1.97 -10.23
N ARG A 4 -4.78 0.67 -10.24
CA ARG A 4 -3.71 0.12 -9.41
C ARG A 4 -2.37 0.32 -10.09
N LEU A 5 -1.45 1.03 -9.43
CA LEU A 5 -0.08 1.16 -9.86
C LEU A 5 0.71 -0.05 -9.36
N ARG A 6 1.28 -0.83 -10.28
CA ARG A 6 2.06 -2.03 -9.94
C ARG A 6 3.55 -1.75 -9.94
N TYR A 7 4.28 -2.49 -9.10
CA TYR A 7 5.71 -2.33 -8.91
C TYR A 7 6.42 -3.68 -9.05
N ARG A 8 7.59 -3.67 -9.70
CA ARG A 8 8.62 -4.68 -9.44
C ARG A 8 9.21 -4.40 -8.07
N TYR A 9 9.70 -5.44 -7.42
CA TYR A 9 10.25 -5.30 -6.09
C TYR A 9 11.57 -6.05 -5.94
N ASP A 10 12.41 -5.50 -5.07
CA ASP A 10 13.58 -6.17 -4.50
C ASP A 10 13.15 -6.88 -3.21
N PRO A 11 13.18 -8.23 -3.14
CA PRO A 11 12.72 -8.99 -1.98
C PRO A 11 13.51 -8.69 -0.70
N GLU A 12 14.74 -8.18 -0.79
CA GLU A 12 15.56 -7.88 0.40
C GLU A 12 15.16 -6.56 1.08
N SER A 13 14.52 -5.67 0.32
CA SER A 13 14.27 -4.28 0.73
C SER A 13 12.80 -3.89 0.78
N VAL A 14 11.92 -4.70 0.19
CA VAL A 14 10.49 -4.37 0.05
C VAL A 14 9.76 -4.41 1.40
N LEU A 15 8.83 -3.47 1.60
CA LEU A 15 7.92 -3.52 2.73
C LEU A 15 6.94 -4.69 2.55
N THR A 16 6.88 -5.59 3.52
CA THR A 16 6.02 -6.80 3.51
C THR A 16 4.69 -6.61 4.23
N GLN A 17 4.36 -5.37 4.62
CA GLN A 17 3.16 -5.04 5.38
C GLN A 17 2.22 -4.16 4.55
N VAL A 18 0.92 -4.39 4.71
CA VAL A 18 -0.13 -3.51 4.19
C VAL A 18 -0.09 -2.19 4.96
N LEU A 19 -0.12 -1.09 4.20
CA LEU A 19 0.03 0.26 4.74
C LEU A 19 -1.00 1.19 4.11
N ILE A 20 -1.69 1.96 4.95
CA ILE A 20 -2.45 3.14 4.52
C ILE A 20 -1.53 4.35 4.62
N ILE A 21 -1.44 5.10 3.52
CA ILE A 21 -0.69 6.34 3.43
C ILE A 21 -1.70 7.48 3.37
N TRP A 22 -1.71 8.30 4.41
CA TRP A 22 -2.61 9.44 4.54
C TRP A 22 -1.84 10.69 4.98
N PRO A 23 -1.14 11.37 4.04
CA PRO A 23 -0.35 12.55 4.35
C PRO A 23 -1.25 13.69 4.83
N GLN A 24 -0.85 14.43 5.87
CA GLN A 24 -1.67 15.53 6.42
C GLN A 24 -2.01 16.64 5.40
N ASN A 25 -1.19 16.79 4.36
CA ASN A 25 -1.32 17.85 3.35
C ASN A 25 -1.97 17.38 2.04
N ARG A 26 -2.60 16.20 2.03
CA ARG A 26 -3.28 15.67 0.84
C ARG A 26 -4.68 15.19 1.19
N ALA A 27 -5.61 15.39 0.26
CA ALA A 27 -6.96 14.86 0.36
C ALA A 27 -7.02 13.38 -0.01
N GLU A 28 -6.06 12.91 -0.83
CA GLU A 28 -6.04 11.53 -1.29
C GLU A 28 -5.42 10.58 -0.26
N HIS A 29 -6.00 9.39 -0.18
CA HIS A 29 -5.51 8.27 0.61
C HIS A 29 -4.94 7.21 -0.33
N PHE A 30 -3.87 6.56 0.07
CA PHE A 30 -3.31 5.44 -0.70
C PHE A 30 -3.26 4.20 0.16
N VAL A 31 -3.54 3.05 -0.46
CA VAL A 31 -3.29 1.75 0.14
C VAL A 31 -2.16 1.10 -0.63
N TYR A 32 -1.11 0.74 0.10
CA TYR A 32 -0.04 -0.13 -0.38
C TYR A 32 -0.36 -1.58 -0.01
N CYS A 33 -0.32 -2.44 -1.03
CA CYS A 33 -0.33 -3.89 -0.87
C CYS A 33 1.09 -4.43 -1.11
N PRO A 34 1.66 -5.19 -0.16
CA PRO A 34 2.94 -5.86 -0.37
C PRO A 34 2.81 -6.98 -1.41
N PRO A 35 3.93 -7.59 -1.83
CA PRO A 35 3.88 -8.81 -2.62
C PRO A 35 3.17 -9.93 -1.83
N VAL A 36 2.20 -10.61 -2.44
CA VAL A 36 1.44 -11.70 -1.80
C VAL A 36 1.27 -12.85 -2.78
N GLY A 37 1.89 -13.99 -2.48
CA GLY A 37 1.92 -15.12 -3.42
C GLY A 37 2.57 -14.71 -4.74
N ASP A 38 1.85 -14.89 -5.85
CA ASP A 38 2.30 -14.49 -7.19
C ASP A 38 1.90 -13.04 -7.56
N GLU A 39 1.23 -12.31 -6.67
CA GLU A 39 0.81 -10.93 -6.93
C GLU A 39 1.95 -9.93 -6.66
N LEU A 40 2.26 -9.11 -7.67
CA LEU A 40 3.20 -7.99 -7.53
C LEU A 40 2.66 -6.94 -6.56
N PRO A 41 3.53 -6.25 -5.79
CA PRO A 41 3.10 -5.16 -4.95
C PRO A 41 2.47 -4.04 -5.77
N TRP A 42 1.49 -3.38 -5.16
CA TRP A 42 0.75 -2.32 -5.82
C TRP A 42 0.31 -1.24 -4.85
N ILE A 43 -0.02 -0.09 -5.43
CA ILE A 43 -0.60 1.04 -4.74
C ILE A 43 -1.92 1.38 -5.42
N GLN A 44 -2.93 1.69 -4.61
CA GLN A 44 -4.20 2.18 -5.09
C GLN A 44 -4.59 3.45 -4.34
N GLU A 45 -5.08 4.43 -5.08
CA GLU A 45 -5.59 5.69 -4.56
C GLU A 45 -7.09 5.59 -4.24
N PHE A 46 -7.50 6.26 -3.18
CA PHE A 46 -8.87 6.36 -2.69
C PHE A 46 -9.19 7.81 -2.31
N ALA A 47 -10.41 8.23 -2.66
CA ALA A 47 -10.93 9.54 -2.28
C ALA A 47 -11.48 9.55 -0.84
N ASP A 48 -11.82 8.37 -0.30
CA ASP A 48 -12.40 8.20 1.02
C ASP A 48 -11.52 7.30 1.89
N TYR A 49 -11.30 7.70 3.14
CA TYR A 49 -10.53 6.96 4.12
C TYR A 49 -11.21 5.65 4.55
N ASP A 50 -12.55 5.63 4.66
CA ASP A 50 -13.30 4.43 5.01
C ASP A 50 -13.18 3.37 3.91
N GLU A 51 -13.16 3.78 2.63
CA GLU A 51 -12.86 2.87 1.52
C GLU A 51 -11.44 2.32 1.59
N ALA A 52 -10.45 3.17 1.88
CA ALA A 52 -9.06 2.77 2.05
C ALA A 52 -8.89 1.76 3.21
N ILE A 53 -9.53 2.01 4.36
CA ILE A 53 -9.58 1.10 5.50
C ILE A 53 -10.22 -0.23 5.10
N GLY A 54 -11.35 -0.20 4.39
CA GLY A 54 -12.06 -1.41 4.00
C GLY A 54 -11.17 -2.33 3.15
N VAL A 55 -10.47 -1.74 2.18
CA VAL A 55 -9.51 -2.47 1.34
C VAL A 55 -8.32 -2.97 2.17
N ALA A 56 -7.69 -2.11 2.96
CA ALA A 56 -6.54 -2.51 3.78
C ALA A 56 -6.89 -3.62 4.79
N SER A 57 -8.08 -3.56 5.39
CA SER A 57 -8.59 -4.58 6.32
C SER A 57 -8.76 -5.93 5.64
N HIS A 58 -9.26 -5.94 4.41
CA HIS A 58 -9.36 -7.16 3.62
C HIS A 58 -7.98 -7.72 3.24
N LEU A 59 -7.03 -6.84 2.93
CA LEU A 59 -5.66 -7.26 2.58
C LEU A 59 -4.91 -7.87 3.77
N ILE A 60 -5.00 -7.27 4.97
CA ILE A 60 -4.30 -7.83 6.14
C ILE A 60 -4.78 -9.24 6.50
N ALA A 61 -6.06 -9.55 6.25
CA ALA A 61 -6.61 -10.88 6.43
C ALA A 61 -5.96 -11.90 5.47
N LYS A 62 -5.56 -11.46 4.27
CA LYS A 62 -4.85 -12.30 3.29
C LYS A 62 -3.36 -12.42 3.60
N THR A 63 -2.72 -11.36 4.09
CA THR A 63 -1.28 -11.36 4.40
C THR A 63 -0.95 -11.96 5.77
N GLY A 64 -1.96 -12.26 6.59
CA GLY A 64 -1.76 -12.73 7.97
C GLY A 64 -1.34 -11.62 8.93
N GLN A 65 -1.45 -10.35 8.52
CA GLN A 65 -1.14 -9.19 9.33
C GLN A 65 -2.26 -8.94 10.35
N ARG A 66 -1.88 -8.65 11.61
CA ARG A 66 -2.86 -8.47 12.70
C ARG A 66 -3.58 -7.12 12.69
N HIS A 67 -2.89 -6.06 12.26
CA HIS A 67 -3.40 -4.69 12.27
C HIS A 67 -2.95 -3.95 11.03
N VAL A 68 -3.85 -3.16 10.43
CA VAL A 68 -3.49 -2.25 9.33
C VAL A 68 -2.52 -1.20 9.88
N GLN A 69 -1.39 -1.01 9.20
CA GLN A 69 -0.50 0.10 9.51
C GLN A 69 -0.95 1.36 8.81
N LEU A 70 -0.73 2.51 9.45
CA LEU A 70 -1.05 3.82 8.91
C LEU A 70 0.14 4.74 9.06
N THR A 71 0.51 5.41 7.99
CA THR A 71 1.48 6.51 8.02
C THR A 71 0.81 7.81 7.61
N ARG A 72 1.09 8.88 8.37
CA ARG A 72 0.74 10.26 8.01
C ARG A 72 1.91 11.05 7.44
N ASP A 73 3.05 10.39 7.32
CA ASP A 73 4.26 11.01 6.80
C ASP A 73 4.18 11.16 5.28
N SER A 74 4.73 12.26 4.78
CA SER A 74 5.00 12.47 3.36
C SER A 74 6.25 11.76 2.88
N VAL A 75 7.12 11.29 3.79
CA VAL A 75 8.33 10.56 3.45
C VAL A 75 7.98 9.17 2.89
N THR A 76 8.47 8.89 1.69
CA THR A 76 8.18 7.65 0.94
C THR A 76 9.11 6.50 1.29
N TRP A 77 9.47 6.33 2.57
CA TRP A 77 10.37 5.25 3.02
C TRP A 77 9.84 3.86 2.63
N TRP A 78 8.52 3.72 2.51
CA TRP A 78 7.80 2.51 2.12
C TRP A 78 7.92 2.18 0.61
N LEU A 79 8.45 3.10 -0.21
CA LEU A 79 8.80 2.82 -1.61
C LEU A 79 10.17 2.16 -1.77
N THR A 80 10.92 1.99 -0.69
CA THR A 80 12.23 1.33 -0.73
C THR A 80 12.11 -0.07 -1.32
N GLY A 81 13.00 -0.41 -2.27
CA GLY A 81 12.95 -1.67 -2.98
C GLY A 81 11.86 -1.76 -4.07
N LEU A 82 11.03 -0.73 -4.30
CA LEU A 82 10.01 -0.74 -5.35
C LEU A 82 10.48 0.00 -6.60
N LYS A 83 10.22 -0.59 -7.78
CA LYS A 83 10.43 0.04 -9.09
C LYS A 83 9.14 -0.02 -9.88
N ARG A 84 8.65 1.13 -10.33
CA ARG A 84 7.40 1.24 -11.08
C ARG A 84 7.50 0.38 -12.35
N VAL A 85 6.44 -0.38 -12.62
CA VAL A 85 6.28 -1.07 -13.91
C VAL A 85 5.54 -0.08 -14.82
N ASP A 86 6.23 0.40 -15.85
CA ASP A 86 5.59 1.11 -16.97
C ASP A 86 4.73 0.14 -17.80
#